data_AF-A0A061JAC9-F1
#
_entry.id   AF-A0A061JAC9-F1
#
_cell.length_a   1.000
_cell.length_b   1.000
_cell.length_c   1.000
_cell.angle_alpha   90.00
_cell.angle_beta   90.00
_cell.angle_gamma   90.00
#
_symmetry.space_group_name_H-M   'P 1'
#
loop_
_entity.id
_entity.type
_entity.pdbx_description
1 polymer ?
#
loop_
_entity_poly.entity_id
_entity_poly.type
_entity_poly.pdbx_seq_one_letter_code
_entity_poly.pdbx_strand_id
1 'polypeptide(L)'
;MMGDAQSLPSRQEALLAAPYASTDSRAPAGRLEMLSKVLAFCLMGLSQDEAESVTDAESLRRKYEGLEGELLSALSEKYGHPPGEFVERARELLGTPLNRAPREPRAPPAEVGRTEVAAPLTALHPILACMRREREEEDASWRRVHAAAKEMLVSLEKMELRVEEQEVELARLTSEHSRRLRAEEAEDPNPEALRANLASTVTHLQLTLLRLRGATQRGGVSAGVLSDVEYKRRMLSVQQREEEDLIRVYRRVLRQHLTSHSLSPLCEEIRRVDAQLRQLLPESPV
;
A
#
# COMPACT_ATOMS: atom_id res chain seq x y z
N MET A 1 -34.38 -4.87 17.85
CA MET A 1 -34.40 -4.57 16.40
C MET A 1 -33.05 -3.92 16.10
N MET A 2 -32.01 -4.66 15.74
CA MET A 2 -31.70 -5.15 14.37
C MET A 2 -31.96 -4.04 13.34
N GLY A 3 -30.93 -3.30 12.90
CA GLY A 3 -30.04 -3.63 11.76
C GLY A 3 -30.38 -2.61 10.65
N ASP A 4 -29.53 -2.06 9.79
CA ASP A 4 -28.15 -2.32 9.43
C ASP A 4 -27.59 -1.04 8.81
N ALA A 5 -26.31 -0.77 9.05
CA ALA A 5 -25.53 0.22 8.31
C ALA A 5 -25.13 -0.40 6.97
N GLN A 6 -25.57 0.20 5.86
CA GLN A 6 -25.15 -0.20 4.52
C GLN A 6 -23.68 0.19 4.31
N SER A 7 -22.79 -0.80 4.44
CA SER A 7 -21.40 -0.68 4.01
C SER A 7 -21.32 -0.68 2.49
N LEU A 8 -20.62 0.31 1.94
CA LEU A 8 -20.20 0.32 0.54
C LEU A 8 -19.35 -0.94 0.24
N PRO A 9 -19.61 -1.67 -0.86
CA PRO A 9 -18.78 -2.80 -1.23
C PRO A 9 -17.41 -2.31 -1.72
N SER A 10 -16.36 -2.96 -1.21
CA SER A 10 -14.98 -2.75 -1.62
C SER A 10 -14.79 -3.06 -3.10
N ARG A 11 -14.02 -2.21 -3.77
CA ARG A 11 -13.68 -2.21 -5.20
C ARG A 11 -13.09 -3.54 -5.74
N GLN A 12 -12.69 -4.45 -4.85
CA GLN A 12 -12.19 -5.78 -5.19
C GLN A 12 -13.31 -6.80 -5.50
N GLU A 13 -14.51 -6.64 -4.95
CA GLU A 13 -15.61 -7.59 -5.18
C GLU A 13 -16.41 -7.29 -6.45
N ALA A 14 -16.30 -6.08 -7.00
CA ALA A 14 -16.88 -5.72 -8.29
C ALA A 14 -16.11 -6.28 -9.50
N LEU A 15 -14.90 -6.82 -9.29
CA LEU A 15 -14.07 -7.40 -10.37
C LEU A 15 -14.35 -8.88 -10.64
N LEU A 16 -15.13 -9.56 -9.78
CA LEU A 16 -15.50 -10.98 -9.97
C LEU A 16 -16.88 -11.19 -10.59
N ALA A 17 -17.58 -10.12 -10.96
CA ALA A 17 -18.94 -10.17 -11.50
C ALA A 17 -19.11 -9.32 -12.76
N ALA A 18 -18.25 -9.52 -13.77
CA ALA A 18 -18.51 -9.04 -15.13
C ALA A 18 -18.29 -10.16 -16.15
N PRO A 19 -19.22 -10.37 -17.09
CA PRO A 19 -19.19 -11.49 -18.02
C PRO A 19 -18.03 -11.32 -19.02
N TYR A 20 -17.34 -12.43 -19.27
CA TYR A 20 -16.32 -12.58 -20.31
C TYR A 20 -16.89 -12.12 -21.67
N ALA A 21 -16.56 -10.91 -22.08
CA ALA A 21 -16.77 -10.47 -23.45
C ALA A 21 -15.62 -11.03 -24.30
N SER A 22 -15.87 -12.17 -24.94
CA SER A 22 -15.03 -12.75 -25.99
C SER A 22 -14.66 -11.66 -27.00
N THR A 23 -13.39 -11.30 -27.07
CA THR A 23 -12.81 -10.51 -28.17
C THR A 23 -12.45 -11.42 -29.34
N ASP A 24 -13.34 -12.34 -29.70
CA ASP A 24 -13.26 -13.13 -30.91
C ASP A 24 -13.86 -12.35 -32.08
N SER A 25 -13.17 -11.30 -32.53
CA SER A 25 -13.25 -10.76 -33.89
C SER A 25 -12.38 -9.50 -33.98
N ARG A 26 -11.07 -9.67 -34.16
CA ARG A 26 -10.22 -8.55 -34.61
C ARG A 26 -9.38 -9.00 -35.80
N ALA A 27 -9.71 -8.41 -36.95
CA ALA A 27 -9.09 -8.63 -38.24
C ALA A 27 -7.54 -8.57 -38.18
N PRO A 28 -6.83 -9.29 -39.06
CA PRO A 28 -5.36 -9.36 -39.05
C PRO A 28 -4.67 -7.99 -39.13
N ALA A 29 -5.31 -7.00 -39.75
CA ALA A 29 -4.83 -5.62 -39.82
C ALA A 29 -4.67 -4.95 -38.43
N GLY A 30 -5.59 -5.21 -37.50
CA GLY A 30 -5.51 -4.66 -36.15
C GLY A 30 -4.40 -5.29 -35.31
N ARG A 31 -4.04 -6.55 -35.60
CA ARG A 31 -2.97 -7.28 -34.88
C ARG A 31 -1.58 -6.77 -35.27
N LEU A 32 -1.36 -6.46 -36.55
CA LEU A 32 -0.12 -5.84 -37.04
C LEU A 32 0.07 -4.43 -36.48
N GLU A 33 -0.99 -3.64 -36.38
CA GLU A 33 -0.92 -2.32 -35.76
C GLU A 33 -0.57 -2.38 -34.26
N MET A 34 -1.12 -3.35 -33.53
CA MET A 34 -0.78 -3.55 -32.12
C MET A 34 0.67 -3.99 -31.92
N LEU A 35 1.14 -4.93 -32.76
CA LEU A 35 2.54 -5.34 -32.78
C LEU A 35 3.50 -4.18 -33.08
N SER A 36 3.16 -3.33 -34.05
CA SER A 36 3.97 -2.17 -34.39
C SER A 36 4.11 -1.18 -33.22
N LYS A 37 3.07 -1.06 -32.38
CA LYS A 37 3.11 -0.21 -31.19
C LYS A 37 3.96 -0.82 -30.08
N VAL A 38 3.86 -2.12 -29.83
CA VAL A 38 4.71 -2.82 -28.84
C VAL A 38 6.18 -2.77 -29.26
N LEU A 39 6.46 -2.98 -30.55
CA LEU A 39 7.81 -2.93 -31.09
C LEU A 39 8.39 -1.50 -31.06
N ALA A 40 7.55 -0.48 -31.27
CA ALA A 40 7.96 0.91 -31.09
C ALA A 40 8.38 1.21 -29.63
N PHE A 41 7.74 0.60 -28.63
CA PHE A 41 8.17 0.71 -27.23
C PHE A 41 9.50 0.01 -26.96
N CYS A 42 9.74 -1.16 -27.56
CA CYS A 42 11.00 -1.89 -27.46
C CYS A 42 12.17 -1.09 -28.08
N LEU A 43 11.94 -0.48 -29.25
CA LEU A 43 12.91 0.38 -29.95
C LEU A 43 13.24 1.68 -29.18
N MET A 44 12.33 2.17 -28.34
CA MET A 44 12.56 3.40 -27.58
C MET A 44 13.41 3.23 -26.32
N GLY A 45 13.40 2.05 -25.69
CA GLY A 45 13.91 1.92 -24.33
C GLY A 45 14.62 0.63 -23.95
N LEU A 46 14.60 -0.41 -24.79
CA LEU A 46 15.06 -1.75 -24.37
C LEU A 46 16.26 -2.30 -25.15
N SER A 47 16.43 -1.95 -26.43
CA SER A 47 17.61 -2.41 -27.20
C SER A 47 18.01 -1.42 -28.31
N GLN A 48 19.31 -1.33 -28.61
CA GLN A 48 19.82 -0.62 -29.79
C GLN A 48 19.82 -1.49 -31.05
N ASP A 49 19.66 -2.80 -30.91
CA ASP A 49 19.61 -3.76 -32.01
C ASP A 49 18.16 -4.04 -32.42
N GLU A 50 17.86 -3.81 -33.70
CA GLU A 50 16.54 -3.96 -34.29
C GLU A 50 16.10 -5.43 -34.30
N ALA A 51 17.03 -6.38 -34.49
CA ALA A 51 16.70 -7.81 -34.53
C ALA A 51 16.27 -8.36 -33.16
N GLU A 52 16.91 -7.90 -32.08
CA GLU A 52 16.56 -8.27 -30.71
C GLU A 52 15.25 -7.62 -30.27
N SER A 53 15.01 -6.37 -30.70
CA SER A 53 13.76 -5.66 -30.42
C SER A 53 12.52 -6.35 -31.00
N VAL A 54 12.67 -6.98 -32.19
CA VAL A 54 11.61 -7.76 -32.84
C VAL A 54 11.35 -9.03 -32.05
N THR A 55 12.40 -9.76 -31.63
CA THR A 55 12.25 -10.97 -30.84
C THR A 55 11.67 -10.69 -29.46
N ASP A 56 12.03 -9.57 -28.84
CA ASP A 56 11.50 -9.15 -27.55
C ASP A 56 10.03 -8.76 -27.65
N ALA A 57 9.65 -8.00 -28.68
CA ALA A 57 8.26 -7.66 -28.95
C ALA A 57 7.39 -8.89 -29.23
N GLU A 58 7.91 -9.87 -29.98
CA GLU A 58 7.23 -11.15 -30.19
C GLU A 58 7.11 -11.97 -28.89
N SER A 59 8.15 -11.95 -28.05
CA SER A 59 8.14 -12.64 -26.77
C SER A 59 7.12 -12.03 -25.79
N LEU A 60 7.04 -10.70 -25.75
CA LEU A 60 6.06 -9.97 -24.94
C LEU A 60 4.64 -10.24 -25.45
N ARG A 61 4.44 -10.28 -26.77
CA ARG A 61 3.14 -10.64 -27.32
C ARG A 61 2.73 -12.06 -26.96
N ARG A 62 3.63 -13.05 -27.05
CA ARG A 62 3.32 -14.43 -26.65
C ARG A 62 3.01 -14.57 -25.16
N LYS A 63 3.69 -13.79 -24.31
CA LYS A 63 3.45 -13.78 -22.85
C LYS A 63 2.11 -13.15 -22.48
N TYR A 64 1.64 -12.19 -23.26
CA TYR A 64 0.41 -11.42 -22.98
C TYR A 64 -0.68 -11.65 -24.05
N GLU A 65 -0.68 -12.82 -24.69
CA GLU A 65 -1.67 -13.17 -25.70
C GLU A 65 -3.07 -13.22 -25.05
N GLY A 66 -4.01 -12.41 -25.55
CA GLY A 66 -5.34 -12.21 -24.95
C GLY A 66 -5.46 -11.03 -23.96
N LEU A 67 -4.33 -10.47 -23.50
CA LEU A 67 -4.26 -9.26 -22.65
C LEU A 67 -3.52 -8.10 -23.33
N GLU A 68 -3.47 -8.11 -24.66
CA GLU A 68 -2.69 -7.17 -25.48
C GLU A 68 -3.10 -5.70 -25.25
N GLY A 69 -4.37 -5.46 -24.93
CA GLY A 69 -4.88 -4.12 -24.60
C GLY A 69 -4.36 -3.58 -23.26
N GLU A 70 -4.32 -4.43 -22.24
CA GLU A 70 -3.82 -4.08 -20.91
C GLU A 70 -2.30 -3.85 -20.92
N LEU A 71 -1.57 -4.65 -21.70
CA LEU A 71 -0.14 -4.46 -21.93
C LEU A 71 0.15 -3.10 -22.55
N LEU A 72 -0.59 -2.72 -23.60
CA LEU A 72 -0.42 -1.41 -24.25
C LEU A 72 -0.80 -0.26 -23.32
N SER A 73 -1.85 -0.40 -22.52
CA SER A 73 -2.23 0.59 -21.50
C SER A 73 -1.11 0.76 -20.47
N ALA A 74 -0.59 -0.33 -19.90
CA ALA A 74 0.49 -0.31 -18.93
C ALA A 74 1.80 0.26 -19.50
N LEU A 75 2.13 -0.07 -20.76
CA LEU A 75 3.30 0.49 -21.45
C LEU A 75 3.12 1.98 -21.73
N SER A 76 1.92 2.41 -22.14
CA SER A 76 1.64 3.82 -22.38
C SER A 76 1.59 4.67 -21.10
N GLU A 77 1.18 4.08 -19.98
CA GLU A 77 1.16 4.74 -18.67
C GLU A 77 2.58 4.90 -18.12
N LYS A 78 3.48 3.93 -18.37
CA LYS A 78 4.87 3.96 -17.88
C LYS A 78 5.84 4.75 -18.77
N TYR A 79 5.66 4.70 -20.08
CA TYR A 79 6.61 5.25 -21.05
C TYR A 79 6.01 6.33 -21.96
N GLY A 80 4.74 6.71 -21.76
CA GLY A 80 4.03 7.66 -22.60
C GLY A 80 3.59 7.06 -23.94
N HIS A 81 3.03 7.87 -24.84
CA HIS A 81 2.74 7.42 -26.20
C HIS A 81 4.01 7.40 -27.06
N PRO A 82 4.25 6.34 -27.85
CA PRO A 82 5.45 6.27 -28.68
C PRO A 82 5.37 7.35 -29.77
N PRO A 83 6.45 8.10 -30.05
CA PRO A 83 6.50 9.05 -31.15
C PRO A 83 6.18 8.33 -32.47
N GLY A 84 5.42 9.00 -33.34
CA GLY A 84 4.98 8.41 -34.61
C GLY A 84 6.13 7.86 -35.47
N GLU A 85 7.32 8.46 -35.36
CA GLU A 85 8.54 8.02 -36.05
C GLU A 85 8.94 6.58 -35.70
N PHE A 86 8.81 6.16 -34.44
CA PHE A 86 9.13 4.80 -34.01
C PHE A 86 8.04 3.80 -34.40
N VAL A 87 6.78 4.25 -34.48
CA VAL A 87 5.66 3.43 -34.93
C VAL A 87 5.76 3.17 -36.44
N GLU A 88 6.15 4.16 -37.24
CA GLU A 88 6.38 3.99 -38.67
C GLU A 88 7.62 3.11 -38.94
N ARG A 89 8.73 3.31 -38.21
CA ARG A 89 9.90 2.41 -38.29
C ARG A 89 9.56 0.97 -37.90
N ALA A 90 8.72 0.78 -36.89
CA ALA A 90 8.24 -0.54 -36.48
C ALA A 90 7.33 -1.18 -37.55
N ARG A 91 6.50 -0.38 -38.25
CA ARG A 91 5.70 -0.85 -39.39
C ARG A 91 6.57 -1.25 -40.58
N GLU A 92 7.63 -0.51 -40.86
CA GLU A 92 8.59 -0.85 -41.92
C GLU A 92 9.34 -2.16 -41.63
N LEU A 93 9.74 -2.38 -40.37
CA LEU A 93 10.39 -3.64 -39.94
C LEU A 93 9.45 -4.84 -39.97
N LEU A 94 8.16 -4.64 -39.70
CA LEU A 94 7.15 -5.71 -39.76
C LEU A 94 6.56 -5.90 -41.17
N GLY A 95 6.65 -4.88 -42.03
CA GLY A 95 6.12 -4.86 -43.40
C GLY A 95 7.13 -5.25 -44.47
N THR A 96 8.43 -5.18 -44.19
CA THR A 96 9.46 -5.75 -45.06
C THR A 96 9.47 -7.27 -44.87
N PRO A 97 9.27 -8.08 -45.93
CA PRO A 97 9.56 -9.50 -45.85
C PRO A 97 11.08 -9.64 -45.71
N LEU A 98 11.56 -9.59 -44.47
CA LEU A 98 12.91 -9.96 -44.13
C LEU A 98 13.07 -11.40 -44.64
N ASN A 99 13.83 -11.56 -45.71
CA ASN A 99 14.29 -12.83 -46.24
C ASN A 99 15.08 -13.55 -45.14
N ARG A 100 14.38 -14.22 -44.24
CA ARG A 100 14.93 -15.15 -43.27
C ARG A 100 14.28 -16.48 -43.57
N ALA A 101 14.96 -17.23 -44.43
CA ALA A 101 14.63 -18.59 -44.77
C ALA A 101 14.35 -19.41 -43.50
N PRO A 102 13.17 -20.03 -43.35
CA PRO A 102 12.97 -21.11 -42.42
C PRO A 102 13.66 -22.34 -43.02
N ARG A 103 14.83 -22.73 -42.48
CA ARG A 103 15.34 -24.08 -42.70
C ARG A 103 14.55 -25.02 -41.79
N GLU A 104 13.42 -25.50 -42.28
CA GLU A 104 12.89 -26.78 -41.84
C GLU A 104 13.18 -27.89 -42.88
N PRO A 105 13.52 -29.10 -42.42
CA PRO A 105 14.03 -30.19 -43.25
C PRO A 105 12.90 -30.87 -44.02
N ARG A 106 12.91 -30.74 -45.35
CA ARG A 106 12.01 -31.48 -46.24
C ARG A 106 12.65 -32.81 -46.64
N ALA A 107 11.92 -33.90 -46.41
CA ALA A 107 12.24 -35.25 -46.88
C ALA A 107 12.40 -35.31 -48.42
N PRO A 108 13.23 -36.24 -48.95
CA PRO A 108 13.62 -36.24 -50.36
C PRO A 108 12.57 -36.92 -51.27
N PRO A 109 12.37 -36.44 -52.51
CA PRO A 109 11.90 -37.28 -53.60
C PRO A 109 13.06 -38.06 -54.22
N ALA A 110 12.74 -39.28 -54.65
CA ALA A 110 13.61 -40.26 -55.26
C ALA A 110 14.32 -39.77 -56.54
N GLU A 111 15.54 -40.29 -56.72
CA GLU A 111 16.24 -40.73 -57.95
C GLU A 111 15.88 -40.05 -59.29
N VAL A 112 16.79 -39.59 -60.14
CA VAL A 112 17.85 -40.34 -60.84
C VAL A 112 18.81 -39.31 -61.46
N GLY A 113 20.12 -39.58 -61.45
CA GLY A 113 21.07 -38.82 -62.26
C GLY A 113 22.52 -39.08 -61.86
N ARG A 114 23.06 -40.23 -62.26
CA ARG A 114 24.48 -40.56 -62.15
C ARG A 114 25.31 -39.57 -62.97
N THR A 115 26.19 -38.83 -62.30
CA THR A 115 27.49 -38.45 -62.85
C THR A 115 28.51 -38.50 -61.72
N GLU A 116 29.35 -39.52 -61.79
CA GLU A 116 30.51 -39.70 -60.94
C GLU A 116 31.49 -38.54 -61.18
N VAL A 117 31.66 -37.69 -60.17
CA VAL A 117 32.91 -36.97 -59.95
C VAL A 117 33.31 -37.29 -58.52
N ALA A 118 34.19 -38.28 -58.40
CA ALA A 118 34.77 -38.71 -57.14
C ALA A 118 35.66 -37.60 -56.55
N ALA A 119 35.20 -36.97 -55.46
CA ALA A 119 36.00 -36.18 -54.52
C ALA A 119 35.48 -36.46 -53.09
N PRO A 120 36.35 -36.44 -52.06
CA PRO A 120 36.31 -37.45 -51.00
C PRO A 120 35.31 -37.13 -49.87
N LEU A 121 34.33 -38.02 -49.68
CA LEU A 121 33.40 -38.07 -48.54
C LEU A 121 34.10 -38.27 -47.17
N THR A 122 35.41 -38.52 -47.16
CA THR A 122 36.23 -38.65 -45.95
C THR A 122 36.49 -37.32 -45.23
N ALA A 123 36.37 -36.16 -45.90
CA ALA A 123 36.63 -34.85 -45.30
C ALA A 123 35.45 -34.25 -44.51
N LEU A 124 34.22 -34.73 -44.72
CA LEU A 124 33.00 -34.24 -44.04
C LEU A 124 32.79 -34.90 -42.66
N HIS A 125 33.31 -36.10 -42.47
CA HIS A 125 33.21 -36.86 -41.22
C HIS A 125 33.90 -36.20 -40.00
N PRO A 126 35.10 -35.60 -40.11
CA PRO A 126 35.72 -34.91 -38.98
C PRO A 126 35.01 -33.61 -38.58
N ILE A 127 34.50 -32.83 -39.54
CA ILE A 127 33.79 -31.57 -39.25
C ILE A 127 32.50 -31.85 -38.47
N LEU A 128 31.73 -32.84 -38.88
CA LEU A 128 30.51 -33.25 -38.17
C LEU A 128 30.82 -33.79 -36.76
N ALA A 129 31.95 -34.47 -36.58
CA ALA A 129 32.40 -34.93 -35.26
C ALA A 129 32.80 -33.76 -34.35
N CYS A 130 33.47 -32.73 -34.88
CA CYS A 130 33.78 -31.50 -34.14
C CYS A 130 32.50 -30.78 -33.70
N MET A 131 31.55 -30.53 -34.61
CA MET A 131 30.29 -29.86 -34.25
C MET A 131 29.47 -30.63 -33.22
N ARG A 132 29.53 -31.98 -33.22
CA ARG A 132 28.86 -32.79 -32.20
C ARG A 132 29.48 -32.59 -30.82
N ARG A 133 30.82 -32.57 -30.75
CA ARG A 133 31.53 -32.30 -29.50
C ARG A 133 31.24 -30.90 -28.97
N GLU A 134 31.23 -29.89 -29.83
CA GLU A 134 30.88 -28.52 -29.45
C GLU A 134 29.46 -28.45 -28.86
N ARG A 135 28.48 -29.09 -29.50
CA ARG A 135 27.10 -29.18 -28.95
C ARG A 135 27.03 -29.93 -27.63
N GLU A 136 27.79 -31.01 -27.47
CA GLU A 136 27.85 -31.77 -26.22
C GLU A 136 28.47 -30.93 -25.09
N GLU A 137 29.48 -30.12 -25.39
CA GLU A 137 30.10 -29.17 -24.47
C GLU A 137 29.16 -28.02 -24.10
N GLU A 138 28.45 -27.46 -25.09
CA GLU A 138 27.40 -26.47 -24.90
C GLU A 138 26.27 -27.05 -24.02
N ASP A 139 25.75 -28.22 -24.34
CA ASP A 139 24.73 -28.89 -23.53
C ASP A 139 25.22 -29.16 -22.10
N ALA A 140 26.48 -29.58 -21.94
CA ALA A 140 27.08 -29.77 -20.62
C ALA A 140 27.24 -28.45 -19.85
N SER A 141 27.49 -27.33 -20.54
CA SER A 141 27.52 -26.01 -19.94
C SER A 141 26.11 -25.55 -19.53
N TRP A 142 25.10 -25.76 -20.39
CA TRP A 142 23.70 -25.44 -20.10
C TRP A 142 23.16 -26.25 -18.94
N ARG A 143 23.48 -27.54 -18.85
CA ARG A 143 23.10 -28.38 -17.70
C ARG A 143 23.71 -27.86 -16.40
N ARG A 144 24.96 -27.40 -16.42
CA ARG A 144 25.62 -26.79 -15.25
C ARG A 144 24.96 -25.48 -14.84
N VAL A 145 24.69 -24.59 -15.79
CA VAL A 145 23.98 -23.32 -15.54
C VAL A 145 22.59 -23.57 -14.98
N HIS A 146 21.85 -24.50 -15.57
CA HIS A 146 20.51 -24.86 -15.12
C HIS A 146 20.50 -25.51 -13.73
N ALA A 147 21.49 -26.35 -13.42
CA ALA A 147 21.65 -26.91 -12.08
C ALA A 147 21.94 -25.79 -11.05
N ALA A 148 22.87 -24.88 -11.36
CA ALA A 148 23.16 -23.74 -10.50
C ALA A 148 21.93 -22.82 -10.32
N ALA A 149 21.17 -22.57 -11.39
CA ALA A 149 19.93 -21.79 -11.31
C ALA A 149 18.88 -22.45 -10.41
N LYS A 150 18.74 -23.78 -10.49
CA LYS A 150 17.85 -24.53 -9.60
C LYS A 150 18.29 -24.45 -8.14
N GLU A 151 19.59 -24.55 -7.86
CA GLU A 151 20.12 -24.39 -6.52
C GLU A 151 19.87 -22.98 -5.95
N MET A 152 20.04 -21.95 -6.79
CA MET A 152 19.72 -20.57 -6.41
C MET A 152 18.23 -20.39 -6.10
N LEU A 153 17.33 -20.96 -6.90
CA LEU A 153 15.89 -20.90 -6.63
C LEU A 153 15.53 -21.54 -5.29
N VAL A 154 16.06 -22.73 -5.01
CA VAL A 154 15.85 -23.39 -3.70
C VAL A 154 16.43 -22.55 -2.55
N SER A 155 17.54 -21.84 -2.78
CA SER A 155 18.09 -20.93 -1.77
C SER A 155 17.23 -19.69 -1.55
N LEU A 156 16.62 -19.14 -2.61
CA LEU A 156 15.70 -18.01 -2.54
C LEU A 156 14.43 -18.39 -1.79
N GLU A 157 13.81 -19.53 -2.13
CA GLU A 157 12.63 -20.05 -1.41
C GLU A 157 12.91 -20.21 0.09
N LYS A 158 14.10 -20.70 0.46
CA LYS A 158 14.51 -20.79 1.88
C LYS A 158 14.70 -19.43 2.53
N MET A 159 15.14 -18.42 1.80
CA MET A 159 15.27 -17.06 2.32
C MET A 159 13.90 -16.39 2.46
N GLU A 160 13.01 -16.59 1.50
CA GLU A 160 11.61 -16.11 1.56
C GLU A 160 10.92 -16.63 2.81
N LEU A 161 10.99 -17.95 3.08
CA LEU A 161 10.43 -18.52 4.30
C LEU A 161 11.01 -17.90 5.59
N ARG A 162 12.31 -17.60 5.63
CA ARG A 162 12.92 -16.93 6.79
C ARG A 162 12.46 -15.50 6.96
N VAL A 163 12.23 -14.79 5.86
CA VAL A 163 11.70 -13.42 5.90
C VAL A 163 10.27 -13.45 6.41
N GLU A 164 9.43 -14.38 5.93
CA GLU A 164 8.06 -14.55 6.44
C GLU A 164 8.04 -14.84 7.95
N GLU A 165 8.92 -15.72 8.45
CA GLU A 165 9.09 -15.97 9.88
C GLU A 165 9.44 -14.68 10.65
N GLN A 166 10.40 -13.90 10.14
CA GLN A 166 10.80 -12.63 10.75
C GLN A 166 9.69 -11.59 10.74
N GLU A 167 8.90 -11.50 9.67
CA GLU A 167 7.77 -10.58 9.57
C GLU A 167 6.69 -10.91 10.60
N VAL A 168 6.42 -12.20 10.83
CA VAL A 168 5.50 -12.64 11.88
C VAL A 168 6.02 -12.28 13.28
N GLU A 169 7.32 -12.48 13.53
CA GLU A 169 7.95 -12.10 14.80
C GLU A 169 7.89 -10.58 15.03
N LEU A 170 8.18 -9.77 14.00
CA LEU A 170 8.08 -8.32 14.07
C LEU A 170 6.64 -7.86 14.31
N ALA A 171 5.66 -8.45 13.62
CA ALA A 171 4.25 -8.14 13.84
C ALA A 171 3.84 -8.46 15.29
N ARG A 172 4.28 -9.60 15.81
CA ARG A 172 4.04 -9.98 17.21
C ARG A 172 4.66 -8.97 18.18
N LEU A 173 5.95 -8.66 18.05
CA LEU A 173 6.65 -7.71 18.93
C LEU A 173 6.03 -6.32 18.87
N THR A 174 5.65 -5.87 17.68
CA THR A 174 4.95 -4.59 17.48
C THR A 174 3.61 -4.59 18.22
N SER A 175 2.82 -5.67 18.11
CA SER A 175 1.55 -5.80 18.81
C SER A 175 1.71 -5.83 20.33
N GLU A 176 2.74 -6.52 20.85
CA GLU A 176 3.08 -6.55 22.27
C GLU A 176 3.50 -5.16 22.77
N HIS A 177 4.31 -4.44 21.99
CA HIS A 177 4.73 -3.08 22.31
C HIS A 177 3.55 -2.10 22.35
N SER A 178 2.69 -2.10 21.32
CA SER A 178 1.47 -1.28 21.30
C SER A 178 0.49 -1.64 22.42
N ARG A 179 0.48 -2.90 22.88
CA ARG A 179 -0.32 -3.30 24.04
C ARG A 179 0.27 -2.73 25.34
N ARG A 180 1.59 -2.77 25.51
CA ARG A 180 2.27 -2.19 26.69
C ARG A 180 2.06 -0.68 26.76
N LEU A 181 2.22 0.02 25.63
CA LEU A 181 2.01 1.46 25.56
C LEU A 181 0.58 1.85 25.96
N ARG A 182 -0.43 1.12 25.48
CA ARG A 182 -1.83 1.34 25.89
C ARG A 182 -2.09 1.00 27.36
N ALA A 183 -1.37 0.02 27.92
CA ALA A 183 -1.48 -0.32 29.34
C ALA A 183 -0.86 0.79 30.21
N GLU A 184 0.30 1.31 29.83
CA GLU A 184 0.95 2.44 30.48
C GLU A 184 0.08 3.71 30.41
N GLU A 185 -0.49 4.03 29.24
CA GLU A 185 -1.44 5.14 29.09
C GLU A 185 -2.71 4.98 29.96
N ALA A 186 -3.16 3.75 30.17
CA ALA A 186 -4.31 3.47 31.04
C ALA A 186 -3.94 3.51 32.54
N GLU A 187 -2.69 3.20 32.87
CA GLU A 187 -2.15 3.22 34.24
C GLU A 187 -1.69 4.60 34.69
N ASP A 188 -1.51 5.56 33.77
CA ASP A 188 -1.27 6.97 34.07
C ASP A 188 -2.61 7.74 34.19
N PRO A 189 -3.26 7.80 35.37
CA PRO A 189 -4.41 8.67 35.54
C PRO A 189 -3.94 10.12 35.35
N ASN A 190 -4.49 10.77 34.32
CA ASN A 190 -4.28 12.16 33.93
C ASN A 190 -3.32 12.93 34.87
N PRO A 191 -2.03 13.07 34.53
CA PRO A 191 -1.02 13.63 35.44
C PRO A 191 -1.38 15.05 35.88
N GLU A 192 -2.18 15.78 35.09
CA GLU A 192 -2.73 17.07 35.45
C GLU A 192 -3.79 16.98 36.57
N ALA A 193 -4.65 15.96 36.54
CA ALA A 193 -5.61 15.70 37.61
C ALA A 193 -4.91 15.33 38.92
N LEU A 194 -3.85 14.51 38.86
CA LEU A 194 -3.01 14.21 40.03
C LEU A 194 -2.34 15.47 40.57
N ARG A 195 -1.75 16.32 39.72
CA ARG A 195 -1.15 17.60 40.11
C ARG A 195 -2.18 18.56 40.73
N ALA A 196 -3.39 18.64 40.16
CA ALA A 196 -4.47 19.45 40.70
C ALA A 196 -4.92 18.95 42.08
N ASN A 197 -5.05 17.63 42.26
CA ASN A 197 -5.38 17.02 43.55
C ASN A 197 -4.29 17.27 44.60
N LEU A 198 -3.02 17.15 44.21
CA LEU A 198 -1.89 17.47 45.08
C LEU A 198 -1.87 18.96 45.45
N ALA A 199 -2.10 19.87 44.50
CA ALA A 199 -2.18 21.30 44.77
C ALA A 199 -3.35 21.64 45.74
N SER A 200 -4.50 21.01 45.54
CA SER A 200 -5.68 21.16 46.41
C SER A 200 -5.41 20.66 47.84
N THR A 201 -4.77 19.49 47.98
CA THR A 201 -4.40 18.95 49.30
C THR A 201 -3.34 19.81 49.99
N VAL A 202 -2.32 20.26 49.27
CA VAL A 202 -1.28 21.15 49.83
C VAL A 202 -1.88 22.48 50.30
N THR A 203 -2.74 23.12 49.50
CA THR A 203 -3.40 24.36 49.91
C THR A 203 -4.34 24.15 51.12
N HIS A 204 -5.03 23.01 51.18
CA HIS A 204 -5.83 22.65 52.36
C HIS A 204 -4.97 22.46 53.62
N LEU A 205 -3.83 21.78 53.49
CA LEU A 205 -2.87 21.59 54.58
C LEU A 205 -2.24 22.91 55.03
N GLN A 206 -1.89 23.80 54.09
CA GLN A 206 -1.37 25.13 54.42
C GLN A 206 -2.39 25.97 55.19
N LEU A 207 -3.66 25.96 54.78
CA LEU A 207 -4.73 26.66 55.49
C LEU A 207 -4.97 26.08 56.89
N THR A 208 -4.95 24.76 57.04
CA THR A 208 -5.11 24.12 58.36
C THR A 208 -3.93 24.42 59.27
N LEU A 209 -2.69 24.41 58.77
CA LEU A 209 -1.52 24.84 59.53
C LEU A 209 -1.61 26.32 59.93
N LEU A 210 -2.08 27.19 59.03
CA LEU A 210 -2.28 28.61 59.35
C LEU A 210 -3.37 28.81 60.42
N ARG A 211 -4.46 28.02 60.40
CA ARG A 211 -5.48 28.03 61.47
C ARG A 211 -4.90 27.62 62.81
N LEU A 212 -4.12 26.54 62.84
CA LEU A 212 -3.46 26.07 64.05
C LEU A 212 -2.46 27.10 64.58
N ARG A 213 -1.69 27.74 63.68
CA ARG A 213 -0.72 28.79 64.04
C ARG A 213 -1.40 30.09 64.50
N GLY A 214 -2.49 30.51 63.84
CA GLY A 214 -3.30 31.66 64.23
C GLY A 214 -4.02 31.45 65.56
N ALA A 215 -4.45 30.22 65.87
CA ALA A 215 -4.99 29.87 67.19
C ALA A 215 -3.94 30.02 68.32
N THR A 216 -2.65 29.82 68.00
CA THR A 216 -1.55 30.01 68.97
C THR A 216 -1.03 31.45 69.05
N GLN A 217 -1.19 32.27 68.01
CA GLN A 217 -0.76 33.68 67.98
C GLN A 217 -1.94 34.62 68.25
N ARG A 218 -2.11 35.00 69.51
CA ARG A 218 -3.15 35.92 70.04
C ARG A 218 -2.96 37.39 69.61
N GLY A 219 -2.55 37.64 68.36
CA GLY A 219 -2.26 38.96 67.78
C GLY A 219 -2.97 39.18 66.45
N GLY A 220 -4.00 40.02 66.46
CA GLY A 220 -5.11 40.16 65.49
C GLY A 220 -4.84 40.39 64.00
N VAL A 221 -3.59 40.44 63.51
CA VAL A 221 -3.32 40.77 62.09
C VAL A 221 -3.41 39.57 61.17
N SER A 222 -2.92 38.38 61.57
CA SER A 222 -2.97 37.19 60.70
C SER A 222 -4.36 36.56 60.61
N ALA A 223 -5.21 36.75 61.64
CA ALA A 223 -6.57 36.23 61.66
C ALA A 223 -7.49 36.90 60.61
N GLY A 224 -7.34 38.22 60.40
CA GLY A 224 -8.11 38.94 59.38
C GLY A 224 -7.73 38.54 57.95
N VAL A 225 -6.43 38.38 57.68
CA VAL A 225 -5.95 37.92 56.37
C VAL A 225 -6.43 36.48 56.10
N LEU A 226 -6.47 35.62 57.13
CA LEU A 226 -7.02 34.28 57.01
C LEU A 226 -8.53 34.28 56.73
N SER A 227 -9.32 35.11 57.41
CA SER A 227 -10.75 35.20 57.11
C SER A 227 -11.02 35.69 55.70
N ASP A 228 -10.23 36.65 55.21
CA ASP A 228 -10.37 37.19 53.85
C ASP A 228 -10.04 36.14 52.79
N VAL A 229 -8.98 35.35 53.00
CA VAL A 229 -8.61 34.25 52.09
C VAL A 229 -9.66 33.14 52.11
N GLU A 230 -10.19 32.80 53.28
CA GLU A 230 -11.27 31.81 53.41
C GLU A 230 -12.57 32.29 52.77
N TYR A 231 -12.92 33.56 52.95
CA TYR A 231 -14.07 34.18 52.31
C TYR A 231 -13.92 34.14 50.79
N LYS A 232 -12.77 34.58 50.25
CA LYS A 232 -12.47 34.52 48.81
C LYS A 232 -12.54 33.09 48.28
N ARG A 233 -12.01 32.10 49.01
CA ARG A 233 -12.09 30.69 48.63
C ARG A 233 -13.55 30.20 48.57
N ARG A 234 -14.36 30.54 49.59
CA ARG A 234 -15.79 30.17 49.60
C ARG A 234 -16.53 30.83 48.45
N MET A 235 -16.31 32.12 48.22
CA MET A 235 -16.91 32.85 47.09
C MET A 235 -16.55 32.20 45.75
N LEU A 236 -15.28 31.93 45.50
CA LEU A 236 -14.84 31.25 44.27
C LEU A 236 -15.44 29.85 44.14
N SER A 237 -15.56 29.10 45.24
CA SER A 237 -16.19 27.77 45.21
C SER A 237 -17.69 27.81 44.92
N VAL A 238 -18.37 28.87 45.34
CA VAL A 238 -19.79 29.08 45.02
C VAL A 238 -19.92 29.46 43.55
N GLN A 239 -19.10 30.40 43.06
CA GLN A 239 -19.06 30.79 41.65
C GLN A 239 -18.78 29.60 40.73
N GLN A 240 -17.81 28.75 41.06
CA GLN A 240 -17.52 27.54 40.30
C GLN A 240 -18.73 26.60 40.22
N ARG A 241 -19.45 26.40 41.32
CA ARG A 241 -20.67 25.56 41.32
C ARG A 241 -21.78 26.17 40.48
N GLU A 242 -21.96 27.48 40.55
CA GLU A 242 -22.93 28.21 39.72
C GLU A 242 -22.59 28.08 38.22
N GLU A 243 -21.30 28.21 37.87
CA GLU A 243 -20.82 27.99 36.50
C GLU A 243 -21.04 26.55 36.03
N GLU A 244 -20.74 25.55 36.89
CA GLU A 244 -21.00 24.14 36.59
C GLU A 244 -22.49 23.86 36.35
N ASP A 245 -23.37 24.42 37.17
CA ASP A 245 -24.81 24.26 37.02
C ASP A 245 -25.35 24.96 35.77
N LEU A 246 -24.83 26.16 35.43
CA LEU A 246 -25.14 26.83 34.17
C LEU A 246 -24.74 25.97 32.97
N ILE A 247 -23.52 25.40 32.97
CA ILE A 247 -23.06 24.52 31.89
C ILE A 247 -23.99 23.30 31.76
N ARG A 248 -24.43 22.69 32.87
CA ARG A 248 -25.39 21.58 32.84
C ARG A 248 -26.73 21.99 32.23
N VAL A 249 -27.27 23.15 32.60
CA VAL A 249 -28.52 23.68 32.05
C VAL A 249 -28.38 23.93 30.55
N TYR A 250 -27.31 24.61 30.12
CA TYR A 250 -27.06 24.86 28.70
C TYR A 250 -26.96 23.55 27.91
N ARG A 251 -26.21 22.57 28.40
CA ARG A 251 -26.09 21.26 27.72
C ARG A 251 -27.44 20.53 27.64
N ARG A 252 -28.28 20.61 28.67
CA ARG A 252 -29.64 20.05 28.63
C ARG A 252 -30.49 20.73 27.55
N VAL A 253 -30.44 22.05 27.45
CA VAL A 253 -31.15 22.83 26.44
C VAL A 253 -30.64 22.48 25.03
N LEU A 254 -29.33 22.40 24.82
CA LEU A 254 -28.73 22.00 23.55
C LEU A 254 -29.17 20.59 23.13
N ARG A 255 -29.16 19.62 24.05
CA ARG A 255 -29.67 18.26 23.81
C ARG A 255 -31.15 18.27 23.43
N GLN A 256 -31.97 19.04 24.15
CA GLN A 256 -33.39 19.18 23.85
C GLN A 256 -33.62 19.80 22.46
N HIS A 257 -32.84 20.82 22.08
CA HIS A 257 -32.90 21.40 20.74
C HIS A 257 -32.57 20.40 19.64
N LEU A 258 -31.52 19.58 19.82
CA LEU A 258 -31.18 18.52 18.86
C LEU A 258 -32.28 17.48 18.72
N THR A 259 -32.94 17.11 19.82
CA THR A 259 -34.04 16.12 19.78
C THR A 259 -35.32 16.69 19.16
N SER A 260 -35.62 17.97 19.39
CA SER A 260 -36.88 18.57 18.92
C SER A 260 -36.77 19.18 17.52
N HIS A 261 -35.56 19.54 17.07
CA HIS A 261 -35.32 20.26 15.80
C HIS A 261 -34.17 19.63 15.02
N SER A 262 -34.31 18.35 14.67
CA SER A 262 -33.26 17.56 14.01
C SER A 262 -32.87 18.02 12.60
N LEU A 263 -33.72 18.81 11.94
CA LEU A 263 -33.49 19.38 10.61
C LEU A 263 -32.98 20.83 10.65
N SER A 264 -32.68 21.36 11.83
CA SER A 264 -32.16 22.72 11.95
C SER A 264 -30.74 22.83 11.37
N PRO A 265 -30.43 23.89 10.59
CA PRO A 265 -29.06 24.11 10.10
C PRO A 265 -28.06 24.33 11.25
N LEU A 266 -28.54 24.65 12.46
CA LEU A 266 -27.71 24.87 13.64
C LEU A 266 -27.27 23.57 14.34
N CYS A 267 -27.71 22.39 13.89
CA CYS A 267 -27.38 21.13 14.55
C CYS A 267 -25.87 20.85 14.62
N GLU A 268 -25.11 21.24 13.60
CA GLU A 268 -23.64 21.08 13.61
C GLU A 268 -22.97 22.01 14.62
N GLU A 269 -23.40 23.28 14.67
CA GLU A 269 -22.89 24.24 15.64
C GLU A 269 -23.23 23.83 17.07
N ILE A 270 -24.46 23.38 17.32
CA ILE A 270 -24.90 22.87 18.62
C ILE A 270 -24.05 21.66 19.05
N ARG A 271 -23.72 20.74 18.14
CA ARG A 271 -22.84 19.60 18.44
C ARG A 271 -21.41 20.05 18.75
N ARG A 272 -20.88 21.04 18.04
CA ARG A 272 -19.55 21.62 18.32
C ARG A 272 -19.51 22.28 19.69
N VAL A 273 -20.53 23.07 20.03
CA VAL A 273 -20.64 23.73 21.34
C VAL A 273 -20.80 22.70 22.46
N ASP A 274 -21.65 21.68 22.30
CA ASP A 274 -21.75 20.61 23.31
C ASP A 274 -20.43 19.83 23.48
N ALA A 275 -19.66 19.63 22.41
CA ALA A 275 -18.33 19.04 22.51
C ALA A 275 -17.34 19.92 23.29
N GLN A 276 -17.36 21.24 23.08
CA GLN A 276 -16.55 22.19 23.85
C GLN A 276 -16.97 22.22 25.33
N LEU A 277 -18.27 22.22 25.62
CA LEU A 277 -18.78 22.20 27.00
C LEU A 277 -18.43 20.88 27.72
N ARG A 278 -18.31 19.75 27.00
CA ARG A 278 -17.81 18.48 27.57
C ARG A 278 -16.33 18.51 27.92
N GLN A 279 -15.51 19.32 27.23
CA GLN A 279 -14.11 19.49 27.59
C GLN A 279 -13.95 20.26 28.91
N LEU A 280 -14.85 21.23 29.16
CA LEU A 280 -14.86 22.01 30.40
C LEU A 280 -15.39 21.22 31.60
N LEU A 281 -16.37 20.33 31.37
CA LEU A 281 -16.93 19.43 32.37
C LEU A 281 -17.04 18.01 31.80
N PRO A 282 -15.97 17.20 31.92
CA PRO A 282 -16.05 15.79 31.56
C PRO A 282 -17.07 15.12 32.48
N GLU A 283 -18.10 14.51 31.89
CA GLU A 283 -19.07 13.74 32.67
C GLU A 283 -18.33 12.56 33.32
N SER A 284 -18.53 12.38 34.63
CA SER A 284 -18.13 11.13 35.29
C SER A 284 -18.85 9.99 34.57
N PRO A 285 -18.13 8.94 34.12
CA PRO A 285 -18.77 7.78 33.53
C PRO A 285 -19.69 7.17 34.60
N VAL A 286 -20.98 7.09 34.30
CA VAL A 286 -21.97 6.30 35.04
C VAL A 286 -22.17 4.98 34.32
#